data_AF-A0A8C9UK75-F1
#
_entry.id   AF-A0A8C9UK75-F1
#
_cell.length_a   1.000
_cell.length_b   1.000
_cell.length_c   1.000
_cell.angle_alpha   90.00
_cell.angle_beta   90.00
_cell.angle_gamma   90.00
#
_symmetry.space_group_name_H-M   'P 1'
#
loop_
_entity.id
_entity.type
_entity.pdbx_description
1 polymer ?
#
loop_
_entity_poly.entity_id
_entity_poly.type
_entity_poly.pdbx_seq_one_letter_code
_entity_poly.pdbx_strand_id
1 'polypeptide(L)'
;MSLLIFKNSFLDLEQQPQGWLSSWLPTWRPTSMSQLKNVEAKILQCLQNKFLARYMSLPNQNKIWTVTVSPEQKDRTSLVMAHSFGGGVGLWILNMDSLSARRTLHTFDLLGFGRSSKIRAPPTWVKAVASVPGAGRSNPLAVLRVAGPWEGERERVALTSLSA
;
A
#
# COMPACT_ATOMS: atom_id res chain seq x y z
N MET A 1 -34.65 2.24 45.53
CA MET A 1 -34.19 0.88 45.22
C MET A 1 -34.51 0.62 43.75
N SER A 2 -33.46 0.38 42.93
CA SER A 2 -33.41 0.13 41.47
C SER A 2 -33.92 1.25 40.53
N LEU A 3 -33.12 1.98 39.75
CA LEU A 3 -31.91 1.77 38.92
C LEU A 3 -32.22 1.30 37.46
N LEU A 4 -31.83 2.20 36.54
CA LEU A 4 -31.42 2.04 35.13
C LEU A 4 -32.46 1.83 34.01
N ILE A 5 -32.56 2.90 33.22
CA ILE A 5 -32.83 2.94 31.78
C ILE A 5 -31.99 1.89 31.06
N PHE A 6 -32.63 1.00 30.30
CA PHE A 6 -31.97 0.24 29.23
C PHE A 6 -32.74 0.43 27.91
N LYS A 7 -32.28 1.42 27.14
CA LYS A 7 -32.37 1.38 25.68
C LYS A 7 -31.48 0.24 25.22
N ASN A 8 -32.07 -0.90 24.83
CA ASN A 8 -31.38 -1.91 24.04
C ASN A 8 -31.89 -1.85 22.60
N SER A 9 -31.32 -0.91 21.85
CA SER A 9 -31.25 -0.94 20.39
C SER A 9 -29.92 -0.27 19.99
N PHE A 10 -28.84 -0.75 20.61
CA PHE A 10 -27.47 -0.41 20.28
C PHE A 10 -26.84 -1.71 19.80
N LEU A 11 -26.82 -1.90 18.48
CA LEU A 11 -25.76 -2.53 17.70
C LEU A 11 -26.14 -2.35 16.22
N ASP A 12 -25.58 -1.25 15.70
CA ASP A 12 -25.02 -1.11 14.37
C ASP A 12 -25.96 -1.28 13.16
N LEU A 13 -26.54 -0.12 12.83
CA LEU A 13 -26.72 0.35 11.46
C LEU A 13 -25.50 0.00 10.59
N GLU A 14 -25.54 -1.16 9.95
CA GLU A 14 -24.79 -1.41 8.71
C GLU A 14 -25.45 -0.57 7.60
N GLN A 15 -25.28 0.76 7.68
CA GLN A 15 -25.54 1.63 6.56
C GLN A 15 -24.50 1.31 5.48
N GLN A 16 -24.87 0.39 4.59
CA GLN A 16 -24.19 0.17 3.33
C GLN A 16 -23.98 1.53 2.65
N PRO A 17 -22.74 1.93 2.32
CA PRO A 17 -22.48 3.24 1.75
C PRO A 17 -23.05 3.29 0.33
N GLN A 18 -24.22 3.90 0.16
CA GLN A 18 -24.92 4.10 -1.12
C GLN A 18 -24.23 5.15 -2.01
N GLY A 19 -22.92 5.35 -1.90
CA GLY A 19 -22.16 6.35 -2.67
C GLY A 19 -21.48 5.75 -3.90
N TRP A 20 -21.18 6.55 -4.93
CA TRP A 20 -20.47 6.13 -6.15
C TRP A 20 -19.20 5.27 -5.95
N LEU A 21 -18.53 5.38 -4.79
CA LEU A 21 -17.42 4.49 -4.39
C LEU A 21 -17.86 3.01 -4.33
N SER A 22 -19.10 2.72 -3.94
CA SER A 22 -19.68 1.36 -3.97
C SER A 22 -20.08 0.89 -5.37
N SER A 23 -19.96 1.72 -6.41
CA SER A 23 -20.04 1.24 -7.80
C SER A 23 -18.65 1.01 -8.41
N TRP A 24 -17.60 1.67 -7.89
CA TRP A 24 -16.23 1.56 -8.39
C TRP A 24 -15.37 0.52 -7.63
N LEU A 25 -15.44 0.49 -6.30
CA LEU A 25 -14.69 -0.43 -5.45
C LEU A 25 -15.11 -1.91 -5.59
N PRO A 26 -16.40 -2.29 -5.71
CA PRO A 26 -16.76 -3.71 -5.88
C PRO A 26 -16.49 -4.26 -7.28
N THR A 27 -16.27 -3.42 -8.30
CA THR A 27 -15.78 -3.87 -9.62
C THR A 27 -14.29 -4.23 -9.57
N TRP A 28 -13.53 -3.65 -8.63
CA TRP A 28 -12.15 -4.05 -8.34
C TRP A 28 -12.13 -5.43 -7.67
N ARG A 29 -12.22 -6.48 -8.49
CA ARG A 29 -12.18 -7.85 -8.01
C ARG A 29 -10.83 -8.14 -7.34
N PRO A 30 -10.82 -8.67 -6.10
CA PRO A 30 -9.59 -9.15 -5.48
C PRO A 30 -8.97 -10.20 -6.40
N THR A 31 -7.82 -9.87 -7.00
CA THR A 31 -7.07 -10.84 -7.80
C THR A 31 -6.48 -11.88 -6.87
N SER A 32 -6.54 -13.17 -7.26
CA SER A 32 -5.95 -14.23 -6.45
C SER A 32 -4.44 -14.00 -6.27
N MET A 33 -3.95 -14.14 -5.04
CA MET A 33 -2.52 -13.98 -4.72
C MET A 33 -1.63 -14.94 -5.51
N SER A 34 -2.13 -16.15 -5.83
CA SER A 34 -1.40 -17.10 -6.65
C SER A 34 -1.26 -16.63 -8.10
N GLN A 35 -2.32 -16.08 -8.68
CA GLN A 35 -2.29 -15.50 -10.02
C GLN A 35 -1.34 -14.29 -10.07
N LEU A 36 -1.40 -13.42 -9.07
CA LEU A 36 -0.52 -12.26 -8.98
C LEU A 36 0.95 -12.67 -8.87
N LYS A 37 1.27 -13.65 -8.02
CA LYS A 37 2.61 -14.22 -7.91
C LYS A 37 3.10 -14.79 -9.24
N ASN A 38 2.24 -15.50 -9.96
CA ASN A 38 2.59 -16.11 -11.25
C ASN A 38 2.86 -15.07 -12.34
N VAL A 39 1.99 -14.05 -12.44
CA VAL A 39 2.17 -12.95 -13.40
C VAL A 39 3.44 -12.17 -13.08
N GLU A 40 3.64 -11.83 -11.81
CA GLU A 40 4.83 -11.09 -11.40
C GLU A 40 6.11 -11.90 -11.64
N ALA A 41 6.12 -13.21 -11.39
CA ALA A 41 7.27 -14.05 -11.70
C ALA A 41 7.64 -13.99 -13.19
N LYS A 42 6.65 -13.95 -14.10
CA LYS A 42 6.87 -13.76 -15.53
C LYS A 42 7.41 -12.37 -15.87
N ILE A 43 6.90 -11.33 -15.22
CA ILE A 43 7.38 -9.95 -15.40
C ILE A 43 8.84 -9.82 -14.94
N LEU A 44 9.18 -10.39 -13.78
CA LEU A 44 10.55 -10.34 -13.23
C LEU A 44 11.58 -11.09 -14.09
N GLN A 45 11.16 -12.02 -14.95
CA GLN A 45 12.05 -12.68 -15.91
C GLN A 45 12.60 -11.72 -16.97
N CYS A 46 12.01 -10.53 -17.14
CA CYS A 46 12.54 -9.51 -18.04
C CYS A 46 13.83 -8.85 -17.51
N LEU A 47 14.14 -8.98 -16.21
CA LEU A 47 15.35 -8.41 -15.63
C LEU A 47 16.59 -9.20 -16.06
N GLN A 48 17.59 -8.47 -16.55
CA GLN A 48 18.90 -9.03 -16.88
C GLN A 48 19.84 -8.99 -15.68
N ASN A 49 19.72 -7.99 -14.80
CA ASN A 49 20.54 -7.88 -13.61
C ASN A 49 20.11 -8.87 -12.53
N LYS A 50 21.08 -9.30 -11.72
CA LYS A 50 20.81 -10.16 -10.56
C LYS A 50 19.85 -9.45 -9.60
N PHE A 51 18.79 -10.14 -9.19
CA PHE A 51 17.81 -9.59 -8.28
C PHE A 51 17.47 -10.56 -7.13
N LEU A 52 16.91 -10.00 -6.07
CA LEU A 52 16.41 -10.71 -4.90
C LEU A 52 15.02 -10.19 -4.57
N ALA A 53 14.04 -11.09 -4.58
CA ALA A 53 12.65 -10.76 -4.26
C ALA A 53 12.23 -11.46 -2.96
N ARG A 54 11.79 -10.70 -1.96
CA ARG A 54 11.45 -11.23 -0.63
C ARG A 54 10.37 -10.43 0.05
N TYR A 55 9.74 -11.06 1.03
CA TYR A 55 8.88 -10.37 1.98
C TYR A 55 9.73 -9.81 3.13
N MET A 56 9.51 -8.55 3.46
CA MET A 56 10.01 -7.91 4.68
C MET A 56 8.86 -7.82 5.69
N SER A 57 9.04 -8.41 6.86
CA SER A 57 8.06 -8.37 7.94
C SER A 57 8.16 -7.05 8.70
N LEU A 58 7.03 -6.40 8.91
CA LEU A 58 6.86 -5.21 9.75
C LEU A 58 6.53 -5.62 11.20
N PRO A 59 6.70 -4.73 12.19
CA PRO A 59 6.36 -4.99 13.59
C PRO A 59 4.90 -5.42 13.81
N ASN A 60 3.99 -4.90 12.99
CA ASN A 60 2.55 -5.20 13.04
C ASN A 60 2.15 -6.48 12.28
N GLN A 61 3.10 -7.41 12.06
CA GLN A 61 2.93 -8.67 11.32
C GLN A 61 2.57 -8.53 9.82
N ASN A 62 2.43 -7.30 9.31
CA ASN A 62 2.26 -7.07 7.89
C ASN A 62 3.54 -7.35 7.13
N LYS A 63 3.41 -7.70 5.85
CA LYS A 63 4.53 -8.02 4.98
C LYS A 63 4.55 -7.07 3.80
N ILE A 64 5.71 -6.46 3.57
CA ILE A 64 6.00 -5.68 2.38
C ILE A 64 6.73 -6.59 1.40
N TRP A 65 6.21 -6.67 0.17
CA TRP A 65 6.90 -7.32 -0.92
C TRP A 65 7.95 -6.38 -1.50
N THR A 66 9.21 -6.81 -1.51
CA THR A 66 10.35 -5.98 -1.93
C THR A 66 11.20 -6.75 -2.93
N VAL A 67 11.55 -6.07 -4.03
CA VAL A 67 12.50 -6.53 -5.05
C VAL A 67 13.74 -5.66 -5.00
N THR A 68 14.90 -6.28 -4.84
CA THR A 68 16.21 -5.61 -4.87
C THR A 68 16.97 -6.06 -6.10
N VAL A 69 17.36 -5.13 -6.96
CA VAL A 69 18.15 -5.38 -8.17
C VAL A 69 19.58 -4.91 -7.92
N SER A 70 20.56 -5.70 -8.39
CA SER A 70 21.99 -5.48 -8.19
C SER A 70 22.41 -5.35 -6.71
N PRO A 71 22.04 -6.31 -5.82
CA PRO A 71 22.33 -6.22 -4.38
C PRO A 71 23.84 -6.20 -4.03
N GLU A 72 24.67 -6.56 -5.00
CA GLU A 72 26.13 -6.59 -4.86
C GLU A 72 26.74 -5.18 -4.90
N GLN A 73 26.04 -4.20 -5.50
CA GLN A 73 26.55 -2.85 -5.76
C GLN A 73 26.29 -1.93 -4.55
N LYS A 74 27.25 -1.90 -3.60
CA LYS A 74 27.19 -1.12 -2.36
C LYS A 74 28.06 0.14 -2.36
N ASP A 75 28.76 0.40 -3.47
CA ASP A 75 29.71 1.50 -3.64
C ASP A 75 29.03 2.86 -3.88
N ARG A 76 27.73 2.86 -4.19
CA ARG A 76 26.93 4.07 -4.42
C ARG A 76 25.66 4.08 -3.60
N THR A 77 25.11 5.28 -3.40
CA THR A 77 23.80 5.49 -2.77
C THR A 77 22.72 4.67 -3.48
N SER A 78 22.06 3.80 -2.73
CA SER A 78 20.96 2.96 -3.23
C SER A 78 19.81 3.82 -3.73
N LEU A 79 19.15 3.35 -4.79
CA LEU A 79 17.89 3.92 -5.27
C LEU A 79 16.72 3.18 -4.63
N VAL A 80 15.72 3.91 -4.15
CA VAL A 80 14.47 3.35 -3.67
C VAL A 80 13.32 3.87 -4.54
N MET A 81 12.47 2.96 -5.04
CA MET A 81 11.32 3.28 -5.87
C MET A 81 10.04 2.80 -5.21
N ALA A 82 9.10 3.73 -5.00
CA ALA A 82 7.76 3.45 -4.51
C ALA A 82 6.74 3.76 -5.60
N HIS A 83 5.79 2.85 -5.83
CA HIS A 83 4.72 3.08 -6.79
C HIS A 83 3.59 3.91 -6.16
N SER A 84 2.77 4.53 -7.01
CA SER A 84 1.54 5.24 -6.58
C SER A 84 0.31 4.34 -6.65
N PHE A 85 -0.88 4.89 -6.42
CA PHE A 85 -2.14 4.16 -6.44
C PHE A 85 -2.35 3.31 -7.70
N GLY A 86 -2.77 2.05 -7.51
CA GLY A 86 -3.03 1.10 -8.60
C GLY A 86 -1.77 0.55 -9.28
N GLY A 87 -0.58 0.96 -8.83
CA GLY A 87 0.71 0.42 -9.27
C GLY A 87 1.17 -0.80 -8.47
N GLY A 88 2.27 -1.37 -8.93
CA GLY A 88 3.07 -2.38 -8.22
C GLY A 88 4.51 -2.35 -8.73
N VAL A 89 5.40 -3.16 -8.16
CA VAL A 89 6.81 -3.22 -8.55
C VAL A 89 7.00 -3.42 -10.06
N GLY A 90 6.13 -4.22 -10.70
CA GLY A 90 6.19 -4.49 -12.14
C GLY A 90 6.04 -3.26 -13.04
N LEU A 91 5.53 -2.13 -12.53
CA LEU A 91 5.40 -0.88 -13.30
C LEU A 91 6.74 -0.39 -13.86
N TRP A 92 7.83 -0.67 -13.14
CA TRP A 92 9.16 -0.15 -13.46
C TRP A 92 10.06 -1.15 -14.18
N ILE A 93 9.54 -2.34 -14.52
CA ILE A 93 10.36 -3.49 -14.93
C ILE A 93 11.33 -3.17 -16.07
N LEU A 94 10.89 -2.42 -17.08
CA LEU A 94 11.70 -2.06 -18.24
C LEU A 94 12.81 -1.04 -17.93
N ASN A 95 12.67 -0.30 -16.83
CA ASN A 95 13.62 0.73 -16.41
C ASN A 95 14.59 0.22 -15.33
N MET A 96 14.23 -0.83 -14.59
CA MET A 96 15.01 -1.31 -13.44
C MET A 96 16.45 -1.61 -13.78
N ASP A 97 16.72 -2.34 -14.87
CA ASP A 97 18.09 -2.71 -15.24
C ASP A 97 18.98 -1.49 -15.50
N SER A 98 18.46 -0.52 -16.25
CA SER A 98 19.18 0.73 -16.53
C SER A 98 19.43 1.56 -15.26
N LEU A 99 18.46 1.60 -14.35
CA LEU A 99 18.53 2.35 -13.10
C LEU A 99 19.43 1.69 -12.05
N SER A 100 19.61 0.37 -12.14
CA SER A 100 20.48 -0.45 -11.27
C SER A 100 21.88 -0.72 -11.87
N ALA A 101 22.25 -0.07 -12.97
CA ALA A 101 23.51 -0.32 -13.65
C ALA A 101 24.75 0.04 -12.82
N ARG A 102 24.62 0.97 -11.86
CA ARG A 102 25.73 1.49 -11.03
C ARG A 102 25.40 1.60 -9.54
N ARG A 103 24.28 1.03 -9.10
CA ARG A 103 23.80 1.12 -7.72
C ARG A 103 22.81 0.01 -7.44
N THR A 104 22.70 -0.37 -6.16
CA THR A 104 21.59 -1.19 -5.70
C THR A 104 20.28 -0.42 -5.88
N LEU A 105 19.25 -1.11 -6.39
CA LEU A 105 17.91 -0.56 -6.57
C LEU A 105 16.90 -1.38 -5.77
N HIS A 106 16.13 -0.74 -4.91
CA HIS A 106 15.06 -1.34 -4.13
C HIS A 106 13.71 -0.84 -4.64
N THR A 107 12.81 -1.75 -4.95
CA THR A 107 11.40 -1.43 -5.21
C THR A 107 10.52 -2.25 -4.31
N PHE A 108 9.37 -1.72 -3.93
CA PHE A 108 8.44 -2.44 -3.07
C PHE A 108 7.00 -2.10 -3.39
N ASP A 109 6.12 -3.06 -3.08
CA ASP A 109 4.68 -2.85 -3.13
C ASP A 109 4.21 -2.20 -1.83
N LEU A 110 3.48 -1.10 -1.93
CA LEU A 110 2.83 -0.49 -0.77
C LEU A 110 1.79 -1.44 -0.16
N LEU A 111 1.54 -1.31 1.14
CA LEU A 111 0.48 -2.08 1.81
C LEU A 111 -0.87 -1.87 1.13
N GLY A 112 -1.63 -2.95 0.95
CA GLY A 112 -2.87 -2.95 0.15
C GLY A 112 -2.66 -3.17 -1.34
N PHE A 113 -1.46 -2.96 -1.88
CA PHE A 113 -1.14 -3.11 -3.30
C PHE A 113 -0.32 -4.35 -3.58
N GLY A 114 -0.26 -4.73 -4.86
CA GLY A 114 0.54 -5.84 -5.37
C GLY A 114 0.51 -7.08 -4.45
N ARG A 115 1.68 -7.60 -4.13
CA ARG A 115 1.84 -8.80 -3.29
C ARG A 115 2.00 -8.52 -1.81
N SER A 116 2.06 -7.25 -1.41
CA SER A 116 2.09 -6.84 0.00
C SER A 116 0.78 -7.17 0.71
N SER A 117 0.84 -7.25 2.05
CA SER A 117 -0.32 -7.54 2.89
C SER A 117 -1.51 -6.65 2.54
N LYS A 118 -2.69 -7.26 2.38
CA LYS A 118 -3.95 -6.55 2.17
C LYS A 118 -4.48 -6.05 3.51
N ILE A 119 -4.60 -4.74 3.65
CA ILE A 119 -5.23 -4.14 4.82
C ILE A 119 -6.73 -4.39 4.69
N ARG A 120 -7.32 -5.13 5.63
CA ARG A 120 -8.73 -5.53 5.60
C ARG A 120 -9.69 -4.37 5.89
N ALA A 121 -9.20 -3.35 6.59
CA ALA A 121 -9.95 -2.14 6.85
C ALA A 121 -9.73 -1.13 5.70
N PRO A 122 -10.78 -0.40 5.27
CA PRO A 122 -10.60 0.70 4.33
C PRO A 122 -9.59 1.69 4.91
N PRO A 123 -8.56 2.10 4.13
CA PRO A 123 -7.56 3.03 4.59
C PRO A 123 -8.19 4.29 5.18
N THR A 124 -7.57 4.88 6.20
CA THR A 124 -8.10 6.07 6.90
C THR A 124 -8.43 7.22 5.93
N TRP A 125 -7.66 7.37 4.85
CA TRP A 125 -7.95 8.36 3.81
C TRP A 125 -9.28 8.10 3.07
N VAL A 126 -9.68 6.84 2.87
CA VAL A 126 -10.99 6.48 2.28
C VAL A 126 -12.11 6.94 3.20
N LYS A 127 -11.96 6.72 4.51
CA LYS A 127 -12.93 7.21 5.53
C LYS A 127 -12.99 8.73 5.55
N ALA A 128 -11.85 9.40 5.47
CA ALA A 128 -11.76 10.85 5.41
C ALA A 128 -12.42 11.41 4.14
N VAL A 129 -12.15 10.83 2.97
CA VAL A 129 -12.79 11.20 1.70
C VAL A 129 -14.31 11.00 1.75
N ALA A 130 -14.77 9.88 2.28
CA ALA A 130 -16.20 9.59 2.42
C ALA A 130 -16.93 10.59 3.32
N SER A 131 -16.22 11.23 4.26
CA SER A 131 -16.76 12.29 5.12
C SER A 131 -16.85 13.68 4.47
N VAL A 132 -16.28 13.89 3.27
CA VAL A 132 -16.33 15.18 2.57
C VAL A 132 -17.70 15.38 1.91
N PRO A 133 -18.44 16.46 2.25
CA PRO A 133 -19.71 16.78 1.59
C PRO A 133 -19.53 16.90 0.07
N GLY A 134 -20.34 16.18 -0.70
CA GLY A 134 -20.28 16.24 -2.17
C GLY A 134 -19.16 15.42 -2.81
N ALA A 135 -18.29 14.74 -2.05
CA ALA A 135 -17.35 13.75 -2.60
C ALA A 135 -18.06 12.68 -3.42
N GLY A 136 -19.34 12.45 -3.12
CA GLY A 136 -20.32 11.66 -3.86
C GLY A 136 -20.42 11.94 -5.38
N ARG A 137 -20.04 13.14 -5.81
CA ARG A 137 -20.25 13.68 -7.17
C ARG A 137 -18.93 13.99 -7.90
N SER A 138 -17.79 13.76 -7.25
CA SER A 138 -16.47 14.10 -7.77
C SER A 138 -15.85 12.94 -8.56
N ASN A 139 -14.95 13.25 -9.50
CA ASN A 139 -14.16 12.22 -10.18
C ASN A 139 -13.29 11.47 -9.15
N PRO A 140 -13.38 10.12 -9.06
CA PRO A 140 -12.56 9.33 -8.16
C PRO A 140 -11.09 9.66 -8.16
N LEU A 141 -10.54 9.82 -9.36
CA LEU A 141 -9.11 10.00 -9.57
C LEU A 141 -8.67 11.39 -9.09
N ALA A 142 -9.56 12.39 -9.12
CA ALA A 142 -9.27 13.72 -8.61
C ALA A 142 -9.19 13.72 -7.07
N VAL A 143 -10.12 13.03 -6.42
CA VAL A 143 -10.17 12.91 -4.96
C VAL A 143 -8.97 12.12 -4.43
N LEU A 144 -8.59 11.06 -5.15
CA LEU A 144 -7.47 10.19 -4.82
C LEU A 144 -6.11 10.87 -5.08
N ARG A 145 -6.05 11.84 -5.99
CA ARG A 145 -4.86 12.68 -6.22
C ARG A 145 -4.64 13.73 -5.13
N VAL A 146 -5.71 14.17 -4.47
CA VAL A 146 -5.65 15.08 -3.31
C VAL A 146 -5.30 14.30 -2.03
N ALA A 147 -5.83 13.08 -1.89
CA ALA A 147 -5.46 12.15 -0.83
C ALA A 147 -4.17 11.39 -1.21
N GLY A 148 -3.01 12.07 -1.20
CA GLY A 148 -1.72 11.39 -1.31
C GLY A 148 -1.57 10.25 -0.28
N PRO A 149 -0.63 9.31 -0.46
CA PRO A 149 -0.45 8.17 0.44
C PRO A 149 -0.13 8.69 1.85
N TRP A 150 -1.14 8.69 2.71
CA TRP A 150 -1.00 9.05 4.11
C TRP A 150 -0.52 7.83 4.89
N GLU A 151 0.79 7.76 5.13
CA GLU A 151 1.34 6.93 6.20
C GLU A 151 1.09 7.65 7.53
N GLY A 152 -0.03 7.30 8.15
CA GLY A 152 -0.37 7.74 9.50
C GLY A 152 -0.09 6.63 10.50
N GLU A 153 1.17 6.46 10.89
CA GLU A 153 1.51 5.94 12.22
C GLU A 153 2.74 6.72 12.68
N ARG A 154 2.48 7.81 13.41
CA ARG A 154 3.53 8.60 14.05
C ARG A 154 3.97 7.82 15.30
N GLU A 155 4.73 6.75 15.12
CA GLU A 155 5.56 6.29 16.22
C GLU A 155 6.60 7.38 16.45
N ARG A 156 6.44 8.11 17.55
CA ARG A 156 7.50 8.96 18.08
C ARG A 156 8.68 8.04 18.39
N VAL A 157 9.58 7.87 17.43
CA VAL A 157 10.97 7.60 17.76
C VAL A 157 11.41 8.81 18.55
N ALA A 158 11.42 8.65 19.87
CA ALA A 158 12.09 9.57 20.77
C ALA A 158 13.55 9.62 20.32
N LEU A 159 13.89 10.62 19.51
CA LEU A 159 15.23 11.11 19.36
C LEU A 159 15.61 11.77 20.70
N THR A 160 15.96 10.97 21.70
CA THR A 160 16.89 11.42 22.74
C THR A 160 18.29 11.25 22.19
N SER A 161 18.76 12.35 21.60
CA SER A 161 20.13 12.87 21.58
C SER A 161 21.28 11.90 21.87
N LEU A 162 22.16 11.80 20.88
CA LEU A 162 23.61 11.66 21.06
C LEU A 162 24.14 12.72 22.04
N SER A 163 24.93 12.31 23.05
CA SER A 163 26.30 12.82 23.31
C SER A 163 26.78 12.45 24.72
N ALA A 164 27.91 11.71 24.75
CA ALA A 164 28.95 11.55 25.78
C ALA A 164 29.25 10.07 26.05
#